data_AF-A0A6C0CQF5-F1
#
_entry.id   AF-A0A6C0CQF5-F1
#
_cell.length_a   1.000
_cell.length_b   1.000
_cell.length_c   1.000
_cell.angle_alpha   90.00
_cell.angle_beta   90.00
_cell.angle_gamma   90.00
#
_symmetry.space_group_name_H-M   'P 1'
#
loop_
_entity.id
_entity.type
_entity.pdbx_description
1 polymer ?
#
loop_
_entity_poly.entity_id
_entity_poly.type
_entity_poly.pdbx_seq_one_letter_code
_entity_poly.pdbx_strand_id
1 'polypeptide(L)'
;MSEEEKERYQLMAKDDRVRFEKEKQKIIEKSHEEVKKMNIYLVRSHSRVPCVGLDNGFTSYEVHGPAVSVVLFTDKEKQHIYQKWGVALDKIPKYKTITVNTYPYKYNHRAAKKWGVTVYGGSTNNSDTWWGVRENYEGKTGNFTEYVNYKGETWTENY
;
A
#
# COMPACT_ATOMS: atom_id res chain seq x y z
N MET A 1 -2.34 -44.76 29.98
CA MET A 1 -3.22 -43.58 30.03
C MET A 1 -4.64 -44.05 29.84
N SER A 2 -5.53 -43.67 30.75
CA SER A 2 -6.97 -43.90 30.59
C SER A 2 -7.54 -42.99 29.50
N GLU A 3 -8.70 -43.35 28.98
CA GLU A 3 -9.41 -42.53 27.98
C GLU A 3 -9.76 -41.14 28.54
N GLU A 4 -10.10 -41.06 29.83
CA GLU A 4 -10.36 -39.81 30.56
C GLU A 4 -9.13 -38.90 30.66
N GLU A 5 -7.95 -39.47 30.90
CA GLU A 5 -6.69 -38.70 30.91
C GLU A 5 -6.39 -38.13 29.52
N LYS A 6 -6.59 -38.92 28.46
CA LYS A 6 -6.41 -38.46 27.07
C LYS A 6 -7.37 -37.32 26.73
N GLU A 7 -8.65 -37.43 27.11
CA GLU A 7 -9.65 -36.39 26.88
C GLU A 7 -9.29 -35.08 27.59
N ARG A 8 -8.80 -35.16 28.84
CA ARG A 8 -8.33 -34.01 29.59
C ARG A 8 -7.17 -33.30 28.89
N TYR A 9 -6.18 -34.04 28.39
CA TYR A 9 -5.06 -33.45 27.64
C TYR A 9 -5.50 -32.84 26.30
N GLN A 10 -6.47 -33.45 25.61
CA GLN A 10 -7.02 -32.90 24.38
C GLN A 10 -7.80 -31.59 24.61
N LEU A 11 -8.56 -31.50 25.70
CA LEU A 11 -9.23 -30.26 26.10
C LEU A 11 -8.23 -29.15 26.39
N MET A 12 -7.19 -29.44 27.19
CA MET A 12 -6.11 -28.48 27.47
C MET A 12 -5.42 -27.99 26.19
N ALA A 13 -5.15 -28.87 25.24
CA ALA A 13 -4.54 -28.49 23.95
C ALA A 13 -5.46 -27.59 23.10
N LYS A 14 -6.79 -27.83 23.13
CA LYS A 14 -7.76 -26.97 22.45
C LYS A 14 -7.81 -25.58 23.08
N ASP A 15 -7.84 -25.50 24.41
CA ASP A 15 -7.87 -24.22 25.13
C ASP A 15 -6.58 -23.41 24.89
N ASP A 16 -5.42 -24.08 24.87
CA ASP A 16 -4.13 -23.45 24.58
C ASP A 16 -4.08 -22.87 23.15
N ARG A 17 -4.61 -23.62 22.17
CA ARG A 17 -4.72 -23.15 20.79
C ARG A 17 -5.60 -21.91 20.68
N VAL A 18 -6.75 -21.90 21.36
CA VAL A 18 -7.66 -20.74 21.39
C VAL A 18 -6.98 -19.53 22.04
N ARG A 19 -6.25 -19.72 23.14
CA ARG A 19 -5.47 -18.65 23.78
C ARG A 19 -4.45 -18.06 22.81
N PHE A 20 -3.66 -18.92 22.16
CA PHE A 20 -2.64 -18.51 21.19
C PHE A 20 -3.24 -17.72 20.02
N GLU A 21 -4.34 -18.19 19.44
CA GLU A 21 -5.05 -17.48 18.36
C GLU A 21 -5.54 -16.10 18.81
N LYS A 22 -6.10 -16.00 20.01
CA LYS A 22 -6.57 -14.74 20.59
C LYS A 22 -5.43 -13.75 20.84
N GLU A 23 -4.29 -14.23 21.35
CA GLU A 23 -3.10 -13.39 21.56
C GLU A 23 -2.51 -12.91 20.24
N LYS A 24 -2.40 -13.80 19.25
CA LYS A 24 -1.96 -13.45 17.90
C LYS A 24 -2.86 -12.37 17.29
N GLN A 25 -4.17 -12.50 17.43
CA GLN A 25 -5.14 -11.54 16.91
C GLN A 25 -4.95 -10.14 17.55
N LYS A 26 -4.75 -10.08 18.88
CA LYS A 26 -4.48 -8.81 19.58
C LYS A 26 -3.20 -8.13 19.10
N ILE A 27 -2.15 -8.90 18.80
CA ILE A 27 -0.89 -8.35 18.28
C ILE A 27 -1.12 -7.76 16.88
N ILE A 28 -1.85 -8.46 16.02
CA ILE A 28 -2.21 -7.99 14.68
C ILE A 28 -3.02 -6.69 14.77
N GLU A 29 -4.05 -6.65 15.62
CA GLU A 29 -4.88 -5.46 15.81
C GLU A 29 -4.06 -4.25 16.30
N LYS A 30 -3.18 -4.43 17.29
CA LYS A 30 -2.26 -3.36 17.74
C LYS A 30 -1.37 -2.86 16.61
N SER A 31 -0.80 -3.77 15.83
CA SER A 31 0.02 -3.37 14.68
C SER A 31 -0.78 -2.59 13.63
N HIS A 32 -2.03 -2.96 13.38
CA HIS A 32 -2.90 -2.24 12.47
C HIS A 32 -3.23 -0.83 12.99
N GLU A 33 -3.45 -0.67 14.29
CA GLU A 33 -3.66 0.64 14.91
C GLU A 33 -2.43 1.54 14.78
N GLU A 34 -1.22 1.00 14.97
CA GLU A 34 0.02 1.74 14.77
C GLU A 34 0.22 2.17 13.31
N VAL A 35 -0.06 1.28 12.35
CA VAL A 35 0.03 1.61 10.93
C VAL A 35 -0.97 2.68 10.53
N LYS A 36 -2.21 2.63 11.05
CA LYS A 36 -3.20 3.68 10.81
C LYS A 36 -2.71 5.05 11.28
N LYS A 37 -1.98 5.14 12.40
CA LYS A 37 -1.40 6.40 12.89
C LYS A 37 -0.34 6.98 11.97
N MET A 38 0.29 6.17 11.10
CA MET A 38 1.30 6.65 10.14
C MET A 38 0.69 7.41 8.96
N ASN A 39 -0.65 7.42 8.80
CA ASN A 39 -1.35 8.12 7.72
C ASN A 39 -0.73 7.86 6.35
N ILE A 40 -0.52 6.58 6.03
CA ILE A 40 0.01 6.11 4.75
C ILE A 40 -1.17 5.89 3.79
N TYR A 41 -1.13 6.54 2.63
CA TYR A 41 -2.15 6.45 1.58
C TYR A 41 -1.50 6.08 0.25
N LEU A 42 -2.28 5.43 -0.61
CA LEU A 42 -1.92 5.14 -1.98
C LEU A 42 -2.63 6.10 -2.91
N VAL A 43 -1.91 6.65 -3.88
CA VAL A 43 -2.46 7.58 -4.87
C VAL A 43 -2.11 7.10 -6.26
N ARG A 44 -3.09 7.10 -7.17
CA ARG A 44 -2.82 6.91 -8.60
C ARG A 44 -3.46 8.03 -9.39
N SER A 45 -2.83 8.41 -10.50
CA SER A 45 -3.43 9.28 -11.52
C SER A 45 -3.76 8.41 -12.73
N HIS A 46 -4.97 8.53 -13.28
CA HIS A 46 -5.42 7.64 -14.37
C HIS A 46 -6.01 8.39 -15.56
N SER A 47 -6.16 9.71 -15.50
CA SER A 47 -6.64 10.50 -16.64
C SER A 47 -6.04 11.88 -16.60
N ARG A 48 -5.37 12.29 -17.68
CA ARG A 48 -4.89 13.65 -17.88
C ARG A 48 -5.31 14.09 -19.27
N VAL A 49 -6.11 15.15 -19.34
CA VAL A 49 -6.52 15.75 -20.61
C VAL A 49 -5.89 17.14 -20.68
N PRO A 50 -4.83 17.32 -21.48
CA PRO A 50 -4.31 18.66 -21.76
C PRO A 50 -5.30 19.40 -22.67
N CYS A 51 -5.63 20.64 -22.31
CA CYS A 51 -6.41 21.54 -23.15
C CYS A 51 -5.51 22.70 -23.62
N VAL A 52 -5.86 23.28 -24.77
CA VAL A 52 -5.22 24.48 -25.33
C VAL A 52 -6.28 25.56 -25.47
N GLY A 53 -6.05 26.74 -24.90
CA GLY A 53 -6.99 27.87 -24.94
C GLY A 53 -7.30 28.44 -23.56
N LEU A 54 -8.60 28.58 -23.24
CA LEU A 54 -9.08 29.13 -21.96
C LEU A 54 -8.84 28.20 -20.76
N ASP A 55 -8.57 26.91 -20.97
CA ASP A 55 -8.27 25.96 -19.90
C ASP A 55 -6.94 25.24 -20.17
N ASN A 56 -6.21 24.95 -19.09
CA ASN A 56 -4.98 24.14 -19.11
C ASN A 56 -5.26 22.65 -18.86
N GLY A 57 -6.54 22.26 -18.83
CA GLY A 57 -7.00 20.89 -18.77
C GLY A 57 -7.30 20.39 -17.36
N PHE A 58 -7.41 19.06 -17.23
CA PHE A 58 -7.73 18.42 -15.96
C PHE A 58 -6.97 17.12 -15.76
N THR A 59 -6.77 16.75 -14.50
CA THR A 59 -6.16 15.49 -14.07
C THR A 59 -7.04 14.80 -13.03
N SER A 60 -7.44 13.56 -13.31
CA SER A 60 -8.13 12.71 -12.35
C SER A 60 -7.15 11.81 -11.59
N TYR A 61 -7.36 11.72 -10.28
CA TYR A 61 -6.59 10.88 -9.39
C TYR A 61 -7.46 10.26 -8.31
N GLU A 62 -7.01 9.12 -7.80
CA GLU A 62 -7.68 8.38 -6.74
C GLU A 62 -6.76 8.28 -5.53
N VAL A 63 -7.35 8.40 -4.35
CA VAL A 63 -6.65 8.25 -3.06
C VAL A 63 -7.31 7.13 -2.26
N HIS A 64 -6.50 6.14 -1.89
CA HIS A 64 -6.87 4.99 -1.10
C HIS A 64 -6.12 4.98 0.23
N GLY A 65 -6.84 4.76 1.34
CA GLY A 65 -6.23 4.59 2.65
C GLY A 65 -7.18 4.94 3.80
N PRO A 66 -6.65 5.07 5.03
CA PRO A 66 -5.25 4.80 5.40
C PRO A 66 -4.89 3.32 5.25
N ALA A 67 -3.59 3.02 5.14
CA ALA A 67 -3.10 1.64 5.11
C ALA A 67 -3.47 0.89 6.40
N VAL A 68 -3.82 -0.39 6.26
CA VAL A 68 -4.17 -1.27 7.38
C VAL A 68 -2.93 -2.02 7.86
N SER A 69 -2.09 -2.45 6.92
CA SER A 69 -0.83 -3.14 7.24
C SER A 69 0.25 -2.80 6.22
N VAL A 70 1.50 -2.84 6.67
CA VAL A 70 2.67 -2.64 5.82
C VAL A 70 3.69 -3.74 6.09
N VAL A 71 4.35 -4.18 5.02
CA VAL A 71 5.49 -5.10 5.10
C VAL A 71 6.72 -4.34 4.65
N LEU A 72 7.73 -4.27 5.51
CA LEU A 72 9.00 -3.60 5.21
C LEU A 72 9.94 -4.56 4.48
N PHE A 73 10.84 -4.00 3.68
CA PHE A 73 11.96 -4.77 3.15
C PHE A 73 13.01 -5.02 4.23
N THR A 74 13.52 -6.25 4.31
CA THR A 74 14.76 -6.54 5.02
C THR A 74 15.98 -6.18 4.18
N ASP A 75 17.12 -5.91 4.81
CA ASP A 75 18.35 -5.56 4.08
C ASP A 75 18.80 -6.66 3.13
N LYS A 76 18.61 -7.94 3.53
CA LYS A 76 18.87 -9.10 2.68
C LYS A 76 18.00 -9.11 1.43
N GLU A 77 16.72 -8.75 1.55
CA GLU A 77 15.82 -8.65 0.39
C GLU A 77 16.19 -7.48 -0.53
N LYS A 78 16.60 -6.32 0.04
CA LYS A 78 17.07 -5.19 -0.77
C LYS A 78 18.33 -5.57 -1.56
N GLN A 79 19.29 -6.24 -0.92
CA GLN A 79 20.48 -6.77 -1.59
C GLN A 79 20.12 -7.79 -2.67
N HIS A 80 19.19 -8.70 -2.40
CA HIS A 80 18.71 -9.65 -3.40
C HIS A 80 18.07 -8.94 -4.60
N ILE A 81 17.31 -7.87 -4.37
CA ILE A 81 16.69 -7.09 -5.45
C ILE A 81 17.75 -6.41 -6.31
N TYR A 82 18.75 -5.80 -5.67
CA TYR A 82 19.89 -5.20 -6.35
C TYR A 82 20.65 -6.23 -7.21
N GLN A 83 21.03 -7.37 -6.62
CA GLN A 83 21.80 -8.41 -7.30
C GLN A 83 21.03 -9.08 -8.45
N LYS A 84 19.74 -9.40 -8.23
CA LYS A 84 18.95 -10.17 -9.21
C LYS A 84 18.34 -9.28 -10.30
N TRP A 85 17.87 -8.09 -9.94
CA TRP A 85 17.10 -7.25 -10.84
C TRP A 85 17.86 -5.99 -11.28
N GLY A 86 18.95 -5.61 -10.60
CA GLY A 86 19.75 -4.44 -10.95
C GLY A 86 19.11 -3.11 -10.54
N VAL A 87 18.17 -3.12 -9.59
CA VAL A 87 17.58 -1.89 -9.05
C VAL A 87 18.51 -1.35 -7.97
N ALA A 88 18.97 -0.11 -8.12
CA ALA A 88 19.86 0.53 -7.16
C ALA A 88 19.22 0.60 -5.76
N LEU A 89 20.04 0.37 -4.72
CA LEU A 89 19.57 0.22 -3.32
C LEU A 89 18.83 1.45 -2.79
N ASP A 90 19.25 2.64 -3.21
CA ASP A 90 18.63 3.94 -2.93
C ASP A 90 17.24 4.09 -3.56
N LYS A 91 16.98 3.39 -4.66
CA LYS A 91 15.69 3.39 -5.36
C LYS A 91 14.71 2.33 -4.85
N ILE A 92 15.16 1.42 -3.98
CA ILE A 92 14.28 0.44 -3.35
C ILE A 92 13.54 1.12 -2.20
N PRO A 93 12.20 1.17 -2.23
CA PRO A 93 11.44 1.87 -1.21
C PRO A 93 11.51 1.17 0.15
N LYS A 94 11.04 1.88 1.18
CA LYS A 94 10.88 1.34 2.54
C LYS A 94 9.89 0.16 2.60
N TYR A 95 8.75 0.28 1.90
CA TYR A 95 7.68 -0.71 1.95
C TYR A 95 7.78 -1.70 0.80
N LYS A 96 7.68 -2.99 1.12
CA LYS A 96 7.53 -4.10 0.17
C LYS A 96 6.09 -4.28 -0.26
N THR A 97 5.17 -4.23 0.69
CA THR A 97 3.74 -4.37 0.47
C THR A 97 3.01 -3.38 1.35
N ILE A 98 2.00 -2.72 0.78
CA ILE A 98 1.08 -1.83 1.49
C ILE A 98 -0.32 -2.39 1.30
N THR A 99 -1.01 -2.71 2.38
CA THR A 99 -2.37 -3.22 2.33
C THR A 99 -3.33 -2.07 2.66
N VAL A 100 -4.23 -1.76 1.74
CA VAL A 100 -5.35 -0.85 2.00
C VAL A 100 -6.63 -1.67 1.98
N ASN A 101 -7.47 -1.50 3.00
CA ASN A 101 -8.62 -2.37 3.27
C ASN A 101 -8.19 -3.84 3.33
N THR A 102 -8.54 -4.64 2.32
CA THR A 102 -8.18 -6.06 2.20
C THR A 102 -7.18 -6.33 1.08
N TYR A 103 -6.84 -5.33 0.26
CA TYR A 103 -6.06 -5.53 -0.96
C TYR A 103 -4.57 -5.21 -0.74
N PRO A 104 -3.66 -6.17 -0.99
CA PRO A 104 -2.22 -5.96 -0.85
C PRO A 104 -1.59 -5.40 -2.14
N TYR A 105 -1.09 -4.17 -2.08
CA TYR A 105 -0.33 -3.52 -3.15
C TYR A 105 1.17 -3.80 -2.98
N LYS A 106 1.74 -4.61 -3.88
CA LYS A 106 3.16 -5.01 -3.84
C LYS A 106 4.02 -4.05 -4.65
N TYR A 107 5.24 -3.81 -4.19
CA TYR A 107 6.23 -3.03 -4.93
C TYR A 107 6.50 -3.61 -6.32
N ASN A 108 6.36 -2.79 -7.35
CA ASN A 108 6.54 -3.18 -8.74
C ASN A 108 8.01 -3.03 -9.16
N HIS A 109 8.85 -4.00 -8.77
CA HIS A 109 10.27 -4.02 -9.10
C HIS A 109 10.55 -4.02 -10.62
N ARG A 110 9.61 -4.52 -11.44
CA ARG A 110 9.75 -4.53 -12.91
C ARG A 110 9.59 -3.14 -13.49
N ALA A 111 8.57 -2.40 -13.03
CA ALA A 111 8.38 -1.00 -13.40
C ALA A 111 9.57 -0.15 -12.91
N ALA A 112 10.04 -0.38 -11.69
CA ALA A 112 11.19 0.31 -11.13
C ALA A 112 12.47 0.09 -11.93
N LYS A 113 12.75 -1.16 -12.33
CA LYS A 113 13.91 -1.47 -13.19
C LYS A 113 13.82 -0.78 -14.55
N LYS A 114 12.65 -0.85 -15.19
CA LYS A 114 12.47 -0.39 -16.58
C LYS A 114 12.38 1.15 -16.68
N TRP A 115 11.64 1.77 -15.78
CA TRP A 115 11.27 3.18 -15.86
C TRP A 115 11.91 4.04 -14.75
N GLY A 116 12.61 3.42 -13.79
CA GLY A 116 13.24 4.15 -12.69
C GLY A 116 12.26 4.74 -11.68
N VAL A 117 11.04 4.19 -11.59
CA VAL A 117 9.94 4.70 -10.75
C VAL A 117 9.70 3.85 -9.50
N THR A 118 9.18 4.47 -8.44
CA THR A 118 8.80 3.77 -7.20
C THR A 118 7.28 3.68 -7.11
N VAL A 119 6.73 2.52 -7.49
CA VAL A 119 5.27 2.31 -7.59
C VAL A 119 4.85 0.94 -7.05
N TYR A 120 3.58 0.85 -6.67
CA TYR A 120 2.94 -0.33 -6.11
C TYR A 120 1.79 -0.80 -6.99
N GLY A 121 1.63 -2.11 -7.11
CA GLY A 121 0.61 -2.71 -7.96
C GLY A 121 0.81 -2.41 -9.45
N GLY A 122 -0.25 -2.66 -10.22
CA GLY A 122 -0.31 -2.36 -11.65
C GLY A 122 0.59 -3.21 -12.55
N SER A 123 0.47 -2.96 -13.86
CA SER A 123 1.26 -3.62 -14.89
C SER A 123 2.56 -2.85 -15.17
N THR A 124 3.65 -3.54 -15.47
CA THR A 124 4.96 -2.93 -15.81
C THR A 124 4.91 -1.87 -16.91
N ASN A 125 3.91 -1.93 -17.80
CA ASN A 125 3.82 -1.05 -18.98
C ASN A 125 2.55 -0.18 -18.99
N ASN A 126 1.81 -0.09 -17.88
CA ASN A 126 0.64 0.75 -17.80
C ASN A 126 0.70 1.65 -16.55
N SER A 127 1.11 2.90 -16.76
CA SER A 127 1.26 3.89 -15.69
C SER A 127 -0.03 4.21 -14.96
N ASP A 128 -1.18 4.10 -15.63
CA ASP A 128 -2.49 4.43 -15.04
C ASP A 128 -2.92 3.41 -13.97
N THR A 129 -2.22 2.27 -13.91
CA THR A 129 -2.43 1.23 -12.90
C THR A 129 -1.45 1.31 -11.73
N TRP A 130 -0.50 2.26 -11.76
CA TRP A 130 0.53 2.40 -10.75
C TRP A 130 0.05 3.25 -9.57
N TRP A 131 0.32 2.75 -8.37
CA TRP A 131 0.04 3.47 -7.14
C TRP A 131 1.34 4.04 -6.54
N GLY A 132 1.39 5.35 -6.36
CA GLY A 132 2.37 6.03 -5.53
C GLY A 132 1.97 6.01 -4.06
N VAL A 133 2.93 6.28 -3.18
CA VAL A 133 2.72 6.33 -1.72
C VAL A 133 2.76 7.77 -1.25
N ARG A 134 1.81 8.16 -0.40
CA ARG A 134 1.86 9.39 0.37
C ARG A 134 1.89 9.07 1.86
N GLU A 135 2.93 9.50 2.55
CA GLU A 135 3.05 9.41 4.01
C GLU A 135 2.57 10.71 4.64
N ASN A 136 2.03 10.65 5.86
CA ASN A 136 1.50 11.82 6.59
C ASN A 136 0.47 12.61 5.78
N TYR A 137 -0.35 11.92 4.98
CA TYR A 137 -1.34 12.57 4.14
C TYR A 137 -2.56 12.98 4.99
N GLU A 138 -2.87 14.27 4.98
CA GLU A 138 -3.99 14.88 5.72
C GLU A 138 -5.23 15.15 4.85
N GLY A 139 -5.15 14.85 3.55
CA GLY A 139 -6.27 15.05 2.63
C GLY A 139 -7.33 13.95 2.72
N LYS A 140 -8.35 14.07 1.86
CA LYS A 140 -9.47 13.13 1.82
C LYS A 140 -9.16 11.93 0.94
N THR A 141 -9.81 10.81 1.22
CA THR A 141 -9.86 9.65 0.32
C THR A 141 -11.02 9.80 -0.66
N GLY A 142 -10.91 9.16 -1.81
CA GLY A 142 -11.92 9.23 -2.87
C GLY A 142 -11.30 9.42 -4.24
N ASN A 143 -12.16 9.76 -5.19
CA ASN A 143 -11.77 10.10 -6.54
C ASN A 143 -11.88 11.61 -6.70
N PHE A 144 -10.87 12.18 -7.34
CA PHE A 144 -10.73 13.61 -7.45
C PHE A 144 -10.39 13.97 -8.88
N THR A 145 -10.93 15.11 -9.33
CA THR A 145 -10.47 15.76 -10.55
C THR A 145 -9.95 17.14 -10.18
N GLU A 146 -8.69 17.37 -10.49
CA GLU A 146 -8.05 18.68 -10.42
C GLU A 146 -8.14 19.34 -11.78
N TYR A 147 -8.72 20.54 -11.81
CA TYR A 147 -8.81 21.38 -13.00
C TYR A 147 -7.79 22.50 -12.90
N VAL A 148 -7.23 22.89 -14.05
CA VAL A 148 -6.28 23.99 -14.15
C VAL A 148 -6.78 24.95 -15.23
N ASN A 149 -7.06 26.21 -14.88
CA ASN A 149 -7.44 27.20 -15.88
C ASN A 149 -6.21 27.79 -16.59
N TYR A 150 -6.43 28.60 -17.64
CA TYR A 150 -5.35 29.27 -18.40
C TYR A 150 -4.41 30.14 -17.54
N LYS A 151 -4.86 30.63 -16.39
CA LYS A 151 -4.06 31.44 -15.45
C LYS A 151 -3.22 30.59 -14.50
N GLY A 152 -3.40 29.27 -14.49
CA GLY A 152 -2.74 28.35 -13.57
C GLY A 152 -3.43 28.23 -12.21
N GLU A 153 -4.64 28.76 -12.06
CA GLU A 153 -5.45 28.55 -10.85
C GLU A 153 -6.00 27.13 -10.88
N THR A 154 -5.98 26.46 -9.71
CA THR A 154 -6.44 25.07 -9.58
C THR A 154 -7.62 24.95 -8.62
N TRP A 155 -8.55 24.06 -8.95
CA TRP A 155 -9.60 23.62 -8.03
C TRP A 155 -9.82 22.11 -8.16
N THR A 156 -10.26 21.49 -7.06
CA THR A 156 -10.46 20.04 -6.99
C THR A 156 -11.93 19.74 -6.73
N GLU A 157 -12.50 18.90 -7.57
CA GLU A 157 -13.85 18.33 -7.38
C GLU A 157 -13.74 16.87 -6.92
N ASN A 158 -14.66 16.45 -6.05
CA ASN A 158 -14.74 15.10 -5.50
C ASN A 158 -16.01 14.42 -6.02
N TYR A 159 -15.90 13.16 -6.46
CA TYR A 159 -17.01 12.39 -7.04
C TYR A 159 -17.02 10.91 -6.63
#